data_AF-A0A165ZIR3-F1
#
_entry.id   AF-A0A165ZIR3-F1
#
_cell.length_a   1.000
_cell.length_b   1.000
_cell.length_c   1.000
_cell.angle_alpha   90.00
_cell.angle_beta   90.00
_cell.angle_gamma   90.00
#
_symmetry.space_group_name_H-M   'P 1'
#
loop_
_entity.id
_entity.type
_entity.pdbx_description
1 polymer ?
#
loop_
_entity_poly.entity_id
_entity_poly.type
_entity_poly.pdbx_seq_one_letter_code
_entity_poly.pdbx_strand_id
1 'polypeptide(L)'
;MESSDSQDVHVLGDVHSEPFKIDRGTNKSPRAKDPFSQERVDEIVSKVRIGTDLTDEQLTRVRNLVRSYADVFALTLSEVAYVDWHSHHLNIDPSVKLPKRMSQRPITENQKPWFYGMLDAMEEAYVIQKV
;
A
#
# COMPACT_ATOMS: atom_id res chain seq x y z
N MET A 1 42.27 -25.69 -12.42
CA MET A 1 41.49 -24.57 -13.00
C MET A 1 40.08 -24.75 -12.51
N GLU A 2 39.79 -24.21 -11.32
CA GLU A 2 38.42 -24.13 -10.80
C GLU A 2 38.02 -22.68 -10.94
N SER A 3 37.08 -22.41 -11.85
CA SER A 3 36.46 -21.09 -11.99
C SER A 3 35.54 -20.87 -10.81
N SER A 4 35.95 -20.04 -9.86
CA SER A 4 35.06 -19.54 -8.82
C SER A 4 34.10 -18.56 -9.46
N ASP A 5 32.87 -19.02 -9.69
CA ASP A 5 31.74 -18.20 -10.09
C ASP A 5 31.47 -17.18 -8.97
N SER A 6 31.87 -15.93 -9.21
CA SER A 6 31.62 -14.81 -8.32
C SER A 6 30.14 -14.50 -8.39
N GLN A 7 29.37 -14.98 -7.41
CA GLN A 7 27.99 -14.56 -7.23
C GLN A 7 27.97 -13.04 -7.01
N ASP A 8 27.50 -12.30 -8.01
CA ASP A 8 27.22 -10.88 -7.92
C ASP A 8 26.23 -10.63 -6.79
N VAL A 9 26.76 -10.20 -5.65
CA VAL A 9 25.96 -9.71 -4.54
C VAL A 9 25.39 -8.37 -4.99
N HIS A 10 24.13 -8.36 -5.42
CA HIS A 10 23.39 -7.12 -5.65
C HIS A 10 23.28 -6.34 -4.34
N VAL A 11 24.18 -5.38 -4.14
CA VAL A 11 24.19 -4.47 -2.99
C VAL A 11 23.20 -3.34 -3.24
N LEU A 12 22.20 -3.18 -2.38
CA LEU A 12 21.23 -2.07 -2.42
C LEU A 12 21.49 -1.06 -1.28
N GLY A 13 21.75 0.18 -1.67
CA GLY A 13 21.44 1.40 -0.90
C GLY A 13 22.55 1.98 -0.01
N ASP A 14 22.93 3.23 -0.29
CA ASP A 14 23.64 4.11 0.65
C ASP A 14 22.65 4.74 1.64
N VAL A 15 23.08 4.95 2.89
CA VAL A 15 22.24 5.61 3.91
C VAL A 15 22.34 7.12 3.71
N HIS A 16 21.28 7.74 3.19
CA HIS A 16 21.20 9.20 3.06
C HIS A 16 20.93 9.87 4.42
N SER A 17 21.64 10.96 4.70
CA SER A 17 21.50 11.77 5.92
C SER A 17 20.37 12.80 5.86
N GLU A 18 19.87 13.09 4.67
CA GLU A 18 18.78 14.03 4.45
C GLU A 18 17.43 13.45 4.89
N PRO A 19 16.50 14.28 5.42
CA PRO A 19 15.16 13.83 5.74
C PRO A 19 14.46 13.33 4.47
N PHE A 20 14.01 12.08 4.51
CA PHE A 20 13.31 11.44 3.41
C PHE A 20 12.04 12.22 3.04
N LYS A 21 11.94 12.65 1.78
CA LYS A 21 10.81 13.41 1.25
C LYS A 21 10.25 12.70 0.03
N ILE A 22 8.99 12.28 0.12
CA ILE A 22 8.22 11.80 -1.02
C ILE A 22 7.40 12.96 -1.58
N ASP A 23 7.57 13.28 -2.86
CA ASP A 23 6.60 14.11 -3.58
C ASP A 23 5.39 13.24 -3.94
N ARG A 24 4.25 13.53 -3.32
CA ARG A 24 3.04 12.71 -3.43
C ARG A 24 2.02 13.27 -4.42
N GLY A 25 2.33 14.40 -5.06
CA GLY A 25 1.42 15.11 -5.97
C GLY A 25 0.06 15.48 -5.34
N THR A 26 -0.90 15.85 -6.19
CA THR A 26 -2.29 16.09 -5.78
C THR A 26 -3.12 14.83 -6.01
N ASN A 27 -3.82 14.34 -4.98
CA ASN A 27 -4.72 13.20 -5.13
C ASN A 27 -5.93 13.59 -6.00
N LYS A 28 -6.06 12.97 -7.18
CA LYS A 28 -7.15 13.20 -8.15
C LYS A 28 -8.13 12.03 -8.25
N SER A 29 -8.06 11.10 -7.29
CA SER A 29 -8.89 9.89 -7.27
C SER A 29 -10.38 10.21 -7.11
N PRO A 30 -11.29 9.27 -7.46
CA PRO A 30 -12.73 9.43 -7.24
C PRO A 30 -13.05 9.74 -5.78
N ARG A 31 -12.41 9.06 -4.82
CA ARG A 31 -12.54 9.35 -3.39
C ARG A 31 -12.24 10.80 -3.02
N ALA A 32 -11.20 11.39 -3.61
CA ALA A 32 -10.79 12.77 -3.32
C ALA A 32 -11.71 13.81 -3.97
N LYS A 33 -12.36 13.48 -5.10
CA LYS A 33 -13.23 14.39 -5.85
C LYS A 33 -14.68 14.35 -5.36
N ASP A 34 -15.25 13.16 -5.30
CA ASP A 34 -16.62 12.90 -4.89
C ASP A 34 -16.70 11.48 -4.30
N PRO A 35 -16.46 11.33 -2.98
CA PRO A 35 -16.43 10.02 -2.35
C PRO A 35 -17.79 9.30 -2.35
N PHE A 36 -18.90 10.03 -2.55
CA PHE A 36 -20.27 9.52 -2.49
C PHE A 36 -20.93 9.40 -3.86
N SER A 37 -20.16 9.46 -4.95
CA SER A 37 -20.72 9.22 -6.29
C SER A 37 -21.38 7.84 -6.34
N GLN A 38 -22.57 7.77 -6.96
CA GLN A 38 -23.41 6.56 -6.93
C GLN A 38 -22.66 5.33 -7.47
N GLU A 39 -21.92 5.50 -8.58
CA GLU A 39 -21.09 4.45 -9.19
C GLU A 39 -20.07 3.88 -8.21
N ARG A 40 -19.35 4.76 -7.49
CA ARG A 40 -18.33 4.36 -6.52
C ARG A 40 -18.94 3.66 -5.31
N VAL A 41 -20.04 4.19 -4.80
CA VAL A 41 -20.76 3.62 -3.65
C VAL A 41 -21.26 2.22 -3.97
N ASP A 42 -21.83 2.02 -5.16
CA ASP A 42 -22.30 0.71 -5.59
C ASP A 42 -21.15 -0.28 -5.81
N GLU A 43 -20.01 0.18 -6.34
CA GLU A 43 -18.81 -0.64 -6.43
C GLU A 43 -18.33 -1.10 -5.03
N ILE A 44 -18.27 -0.20 -4.04
CA ILE A 44 -17.91 -0.53 -2.65
C ILE A 44 -18.86 -1.59 -2.11
N VAL A 45 -20.17 -1.35 -2.19
CA VAL A 45 -21.19 -2.28 -1.68
C VAL A 45 -21.08 -3.65 -2.36
N SER A 46 -20.70 -3.71 -3.64
CA SER A 46 -20.49 -4.97 -4.36
C SER A 46 -19.28 -5.77 -3.87
N LYS A 47 -18.22 -5.09 -3.40
CA LYS A 47 -16.98 -5.72 -2.90
C LYS A 47 -17.04 -6.11 -1.43
N VAL A 48 -17.94 -5.50 -0.66
CA VAL A 48 -18.16 -5.88 0.74
C VAL A 48 -18.88 -7.22 0.82
N ARG A 49 -18.22 -8.21 1.42
CA ARG A 49 -18.82 -9.51 1.71
C ARG A 49 -19.62 -9.43 3.01
N ILE A 50 -20.93 -9.67 2.92
CA ILE A 50 -21.84 -9.71 4.06
C ILE A 50 -22.22 -11.19 4.30
N GLY A 51 -22.24 -11.62 5.56
CA GLY A 51 -22.63 -12.97 5.96
C GLY A 51 -24.08 -13.32 5.57
N THR A 52 -24.38 -14.61 5.48
CA THR A 52 -25.72 -15.13 5.14
C THR A 52 -26.64 -15.30 6.36
N ASP A 53 -26.18 -14.89 7.54
CA ASP A 53 -26.82 -15.02 8.84
C ASP A 53 -27.74 -13.84 9.20
N LEU A 54 -27.91 -12.89 8.27
CA LEU A 54 -28.73 -11.70 8.46
C LEU A 54 -30.13 -11.86 7.86
N THR A 55 -31.13 -11.30 8.53
CA THR A 55 -32.45 -11.07 7.92
C THR A 55 -32.37 -10.01 6.82
N ASP A 56 -33.37 -9.94 5.95
CA ASP A 56 -33.42 -8.93 4.88
C ASP A 56 -33.37 -7.49 5.42
N GLU A 57 -34.00 -7.23 6.57
CA GLU A 57 -33.96 -5.92 7.25
C GLU A 57 -32.55 -5.59 7.75
N GLN A 58 -31.87 -6.55 8.37
CA GLN A 58 -30.50 -6.37 8.86
C GLN A 58 -29.52 -6.19 7.70
N LEU A 59 -29.64 -7.00 6.65
CA LEU A 59 -28.84 -6.89 5.44
C LEU A 59 -29.00 -5.50 4.80
N THR A 60 -30.23 -4.99 4.72
CA THR A 60 -30.52 -3.64 4.23
C THR A 60 -29.86 -2.58 5.10
N ARG A 61 -29.94 -2.72 6.43
CA ARG A 61 -29.29 -1.79 7.37
C ARG A 61 -27.77 -1.79 7.22
N VAL A 62 -27.13 -2.95 7.07
CA VAL A 62 -25.68 -3.06 6.84
C VAL A 62 -25.28 -2.41 5.53
N ARG A 63 -25.99 -2.69 4.43
CA ARG A 63 -25.72 -2.05 3.13
C ARG A 63 -25.84 -0.53 3.23
N ASN A 64 -26.87 -0.03 3.90
CA ASN A 64 -27.05 1.42 4.08
C ASN A 64 -25.94 2.04 4.94
N LEU A 65 -25.44 1.32 5.94
CA LEU A 65 -24.29 1.76 6.74
C LEU A 65 -23.01 1.84 5.88
N VAL A 66 -22.76 0.84 5.04
CA VAL A 66 -21.61 0.89 4.10
C VAL A 66 -21.74 2.09 3.17
N ARG A 67 -22.94 2.36 2.64
CA ARG A 67 -23.21 3.52 1.78
C ARG A 67 -22.97 4.85 2.48
N SER A 68 -23.39 4.98 3.75
CA SER A 68 -23.22 6.23 4.51
C SER A 68 -21.78 6.55 4.88
N TYR A 69 -20.90 5.54 4.85
CA TYR A 69 -19.47 5.68 5.16
C TYR A 69 -18.59 5.29 3.95
N ALA A 70 -19.08 5.51 2.74
CA ALA A 70 -18.37 5.17 1.50
C ALA A 70 -17.01 5.90 1.37
N ASP A 71 -16.89 7.08 1.97
CA ASP A 71 -15.68 7.90 2.03
C ASP A 71 -14.54 7.25 2.83
N VAL A 72 -14.83 6.32 3.72
CA VAL A 72 -13.83 5.59 4.52
C VAL A 72 -13.09 4.55 3.68
N PHE A 73 -13.77 3.95 2.72
CA PHE A 73 -13.22 2.89 1.88
C PHE A 73 -12.30 3.46 0.80
N ALA A 74 -11.32 2.67 0.40
CA ALA A 74 -10.48 2.91 -0.78
C ALA A 74 -10.64 1.71 -1.73
N LEU A 75 -11.02 1.98 -2.98
CA LEU A 75 -11.16 0.96 -4.03
C LEU A 75 -9.81 0.62 -4.68
N THR A 76 -8.88 1.55 -4.66
CA THR A 76 -7.53 1.43 -5.24
C THR A 76 -6.48 1.98 -4.28
N LEU A 77 -5.20 1.66 -4.54
CA LEU A 77 -4.08 2.22 -3.77
C LEU A 77 -3.99 3.75 -3.88
N SER A 78 -4.32 4.33 -5.03
CA SER A 78 -4.32 5.78 -5.26
C SER A 78 -5.42 6.53 -4.49
N GLU A 79 -6.45 5.83 -4.01
CA GLU A 79 -7.47 6.38 -3.10
C GLU A 79 -7.03 6.41 -1.63
N VAL A 80 -5.87 5.83 -1.30
CA VAL A 80 -5.36 5.86 0.07
C VAL A 80 -4.85 7.29 0.39
N ALA A 81 -5.49 7.92 1.37
CA ALA A 81 -5.05 9.21 1.89
C ALA A 81 -3.86 9.01 2.84
N TYR A 82 -2.78 9.74 2.60
CA TYR A 82 -1.63 9.78 3.49
C TYR A 82 -1.80 10.85 4.57
N VAL A 83 -1.17 10.64 5.73
CA VAL A 83 -1.08 11.64 6.79
C VAL A 83 0.16 12.49 6.51
N ASP A 84 -0.02 13.77 6.20
CA ASP A 84 1.05 14.70 5.83
C ASP A 84 1.54 15.58 6.99
N TRP A 85 0.74 15.67 8.06
CA TRP A 85 1.03 16.48 9.24
C TRP A 85 1.76 15.71 10.36
N HIS A 86 1.91 14.39 10.22
CA HIS A 86 2.57 13.57 11.24
C HIS A 86 3.62 12.67 10.63
N SER A 87 4.81 12.67 11.24
CA SER A 87 5.87 11.71 10.96
C SER A 87 5.97 10.72 12.10
N HIS A 88 5.90 9.43 11.78
CA HIS A 88 6.11 8.39 12.78
C HIS A 88 7.61 8.24 13.08
N HIS A 89 8.00 8.48 14.33
CA HIS A 89 9.38 8.28 14.78
C HIS A 89 9.53 6.91 15.43
N LEU A 90 10.42 6.07 14.88
CA LEU A 90 10.81 4.82 15.51
C LEU A 90 11.76 5.13 16.69
N ASN A 91 11.32 4.89 17.92
CA ASN A 91 12.13 5.05 19.13
C ASN A 91 13.09 3.86 19.29
N ILE A 92 14.18 3.89 18.54
CA ILE A 92 15.21 2.85 18.56
C ILE A 92 16.28 3.23 19.59
N ASP A 93 16.66 2.29 20.45
CA ASP A 93 17.78 2.46 21.37
C ASP A 93 19.09 2.65 20.58
N PRO A 94 19.79 3.79 20.71
CA PRO A 94 21.01 4.07 19.97
C PRO A 94 22.17 3.12 20.32
N SER A 95 22.10 2.42 21.46
CA SER A 95 23.10 1.44 21.87
C SER A 95 22.98 0.09 21.14
N VAL A 96 21.82 -0.17 20.50
CA VAL A 96 21.56 -1.43 19.80
C VAL A 96 22.11 -1.37 18.38
N LYS A 97 22.98 -2.34 18.04
CA LYS A 97 23.45 -2.52 16.65
C LYS A 97 22.36 -3.22 15.82
N LEU A 98 21.62 -2.45 15.02
CA LEU A 98 20.65 -3.00 14.08
C LEU A 98 21.31 -3.61 12.84
N PRO A 99 20.73 -4.67 12.25
CA PRO A 99 21.19 -5.22 10.99
C PRO A 99 21.00 -4.18 9.88
N LYS A 100 22.10 -3.80 9.21
CA LYS A 100 22.07 -2.85 8.08
C LYS A 100 21.87 -3.52 6.73
N ARG A 101 21.99 -4.85 6.68
CA ARG A 101 21.91 -5.65 5.45
C ARG A 101 21.13 -6.92 5.73
N MET A 102 20.20 -7.23 4.86
CA MET A 102 19.44 -8.47 4.88
C MET A 102 19.47 -9.05 3.47
N SER A 103 19.74 -10.35 3.35
CA SER A 103 19.61 -11.06 2.08
C SER A 103 18.13 -11.13 1.71
N GLN A 104 17.75 -10.61 0.55
CA GLN A 104 16.39 -10.75 0.05
C GLN A 104 16.11 -12.23 -0.27
N ARG A 105 14.93 -12.73 0.12
CA ARG A 105 14.52 -14.08 -0.28
C ARG A 105 14.30 -14.12 -1.80
N PRO A 106 14.79 -15.16 -2.50
CA PRO A 106 14.55 -15.30 -3.94
C PRO A 106 13.05 -15.35 -4.23
N ILE A 107 12.64 -14.62 -5.27
CA ILE A 107 11.25 -14.65 -5.79
C ILE A 107 11.23 -15.62 -6.97
N THR A 108 10.25 -16.53 -7.00
CA THR A 108 10.09 -17.47 -8.13
C THR A 108 9.58 -16.77 -9.38
N GLU A 109 9.89 -17.29 -10.58
CA GLU A 109 9.44 -16.70 -11.86
C GLU A 109 7.92 -16.51 -11.92
N ASN A 110 7.15 -17.45 -11.39
CA ASN A 110 5.67 -17.37 -11.36
C ASN A 110 5.15 -16.24 -10.44
N GLN A 111 5.94 -15.82 -9.45
CA GLN A 111 5.57 -14.77 -8.51
C GLN A 111 5.98 -13.37 -8.98
N LYS A 112 7.03 -13.27 -9.80
CA LYS A 112 7.57 -11.98 -10.28
C LYS A 112 6.51 -11.05 -10.87
N PRO A 113 5.62 -11.51 -11.79
CA PRO A 113 4.63 -10.62 -12.38
C PRO A 113 3.71 -9.96 -11.34
N TRP A 114 3.32 -10.71 -10.31
CA TRP A 114 2.46 -10.19 -9.25
C TRP A 114 3.21 -9.19 -8.37
N PHE A 115 4.42 -9.53 -7.92
CA PHE A 115 5.20 -8.63 -7.05
C PHE A 115 5.60 -7.34 -7.75
N TYR A 116 6.10 -7.42 -8.98
CA TYR A 116 6.50 -6.24 -9.74
C TYR A 116 5.29 -5.36 -10.08
N GLY A 117 4.18 -5.96 -10.53
CA GLY A 117 2.95 -5.18 -10.76
C GLY A 117 2.41 -4.50 -9.50
N MET A 118 2.57 -5.11 -8.32
CA MET A 118 2.22 -4.46 -7.05
C MET A 118 3.17 -3.32 -6.69
N LEU A 119 4.48 -3.48 -6.92
CA LEU A 119 5.45 -2.40 -6.70
C LEU A 119 5.16 -1.21 -7.62
N ASP A 120 4.89 -1.47 -8.90
CA ASP A 120 4.52 -0.44 -9.87
C ASP A 120 3.25 0.31 -9.42
N ALA A 121 2.22 -0.42 -8.96
CA ALA A 121 0.99 0.17 -8.45
C ALA A 121 1.19 0.99 -7.17
N MET A 122 2.11 0.57 -6.29
CA MET A 122 2.47 1.32 -5.08
C MET A 122 3.27 2.58 -5.39
N GLU A 123 4.16 2.52 -6.38
CA GLU A 123 4.95 3.67 -6.84
C GLU A 123 4.05 4.70 -7.55
N GLU A 124 3.14 4.25 -8.43
CA GLU A 124 2.15 5.11 -9.08
C GLU A 124 1.21 5.79 -8.05
N ALA A 125 0.89 5.10 -6.96
CA ALA A 125 0.08 5.64 -5.86
C ALA A 125 0.89 6.49 -4.86
N TYR A 126 2.18 6.74 -5.09
CA TYR A 126 3.08 7.48 -4.20
C TYR A 126 3.17 6.88 -2.78
N VAL A 127 2.96 5.57 -2.65
CA VAL A 127 3.09 4.82 -1.39
C VAL A 127 4.56 4.52 -1.11
N ILE A 128 5.29 4.10 -2.14
CA ILE A 128 6.73 3.84 -2.10
C ILE A 128 7.46 4.74 -3.11
N GLN A 129 8.74 4.92 -2.89
CA GLN A 129 9.64 5.61 -3.82
C GLN A 129 10.94 4.84 -3.88
N LYS A 130 11.49 4.71 -5.08
CA LYS A 130 12.84 4.18 -5.26
C LYS A 130 13.87 5.13 -4.63
N VAL A 131 14.68 4.59 -3.74
CA VAL A 131 15.82 5.26 -3.08
C VAL A 131 17.14 4.79 -3.66
#